data_AF-A0A8J6WK91-F1
#
_entry.id   AF-A0A8J6WK91-F1
#
_cell.length_a   1.000
_cell.length_b   1.000
_cell.length_c   1.000
_cell.angle_alpha   90.00
_cell.angle_beta   90.00
_cell.angle_gamma   90.00
#
_symmetry.space_group_name_H-M   'P 1'
#
loop_
_entity.id
_entity.type
_entity.pdbx_description
1 polymer ?
#
loop_
_entity_poly.entity_id
_entity_poly.type
_entity_poly.pdbx_seq_one_letter_code
_entity_poly.pdbx_strand_id
1 'polypeptide(L)' 'MTQDSNPTVSNPEAPAEPAPAFGWNRYAERINGRFAMVGFVALLLLELVTGQTFFSWLGWR' A
#
# COMPACT_ATOMS: atom_id res chain seq x y z
N MET A 1 35.68 42.41 15.11
CA MET A 1 34.63 42.83 14.15
C MET A 1 35.25 42.62 12.77
N THR A 2 34.88 41.64 11.95
CA THR A 2 33.55 41.18 11.56
C THR A 2 33.52 39.66 11.35
N GLN A 3 32.38 39.05 11.65
CA GLN A 3 31.97 37.71 11.25
C GLN A 3 31.47 37.75 9.78
N ASP A 4 31.03 36.60 9.26
CA ASP A 4 30.13 36.41 8.11
C ASP A 4 30.85 36.11 6.77
N SER A 5 30.60 35.01 6.06
CA SER A 5 29.71 33.87 6.25
C SER A 5 30.12 32.80 5.24
N ASN A 6 30.73 31.71 5.71
CA ASN A 6 30.77 30.47 4.93
C ASN A 6 29.38 29.85 5.09
N PRO A 7 28.53 29.72 4.06
CA PRO A 7 27.41 28.81 4.17
C PRO A 7 28.02 27.41 4.04
N THR A 8 28.46 26.86 5.18
CA THR A 8 28.17 25.47 5.47
C THR A 8 26.66 25.36 5.32
N VAL A 9 26.20 25.05 4.10
CA VAL A 9 24.90 24.45 3.90
C VAL A 9 25.03 23.10 4.58
N SER A 10 24.82 23.11 5.90
CA SER A 10 24.04 22.06 6.50
C SER A 10 22.84 21.92 5.58
N ASN A 11 22.81 20.86 4.79
CA ASN A 11 21.56 20.38 4.26
C ASN A 11 21.03 19.41 5.32
N PRO A 12 20.35 19.88 6.39
CA PRO A 12 19.54 18.99 7.23
C PRO A 12 18.24 18.72 6.48
N GLU A 13 18.32 18.27 5.23
CA GLU A 13 17.16 17.69 4.57
C GLU A 13 17.59 16.28 4.22
N ALA A 14 17.60 15.43 5.25
CA ALA A 14 17.21 14.04 5.09
C ALA A 14 16.11 14.00 4.03
N PRO A 15 16.19 13.15 2.99
CA PRO A 15 15.28 13.23 1.84
C PRO A 15 13.88 13.37 2.40
N ALA A 16 13.28 14.55 2.23
CA ALA A 16 12.04 14.92 2.89
C ALA A 16 11.08 13.78 2.61
N GLU A 17 10.86 12.95 3.64
CA GLU A 17 10.10 11.70 3.55
C GLU A 17 8.83 12.09 2.80
N PRO A 18 8.58 11.55 1.59
CA PRO A 18 7.44 11.98 0.80
C PRO A 18 6.24 11.74 1.68
N ALA A 19 5.66 12.83 2.20
CA ALA A 19 4.61 12.78 3.20
C ALA A 19 3.60 11.73 2.74
N PRO A 20 3.20 10.76 3.59
CA PRO A 20 2.36 9.65 3.17
C PRO A 20 1.08 10.23 2.57
N ALA A 21 1.04 10.29 1.24
CA ALA A 21 0.01 11.00 0.50
C ALA A 21 -1.23 10.11 0.52
N PHE A 22 -2.14 10.34 1.44
CA PHE A 22 -3.44 9.68 1.44
C PHE A 22 -4.22 10.14 0.20
N GLY A 23 -4.54 9.21 -0.70
CA GLY A 23 -5.24 9.48 -1.96
C GLY A 23 -5.01 8.41 -3.04
N TRP A 24 -5.49 8.67 -4.26
CA TRP A 24 -5.26 7.85 -5.45
C TRP A 24 -3.81 7.97 -5.93
N ASN A 25 -2.87 7.43 -5.14
CA ASN A 25 -1.46 7.42 -5.45
C ASN A 25 -1.04 6.01 -5.92
N ARG A 26 0.04 5.92 -6.72
CA ARG A 26 0.53 4.63 -7.24
C ARG A 26 0.94 3.61 -6.18
N TYR A 27 1.40 4.06 -5.02
CA TYR A 27 1.70 3.19 -3.90
C TYR A 27 0.42 2.57 -3.31
N ALA A 28 -0.66 3.35 -3.16
CA ALA A 28 -1.96 2.86 -2.74
C ALA A 28 -2.55 1.84 -3.75
N GLU A 29 -2.44 2.11 -5.05
CA GLU A 29 -2.84 1.17 -6.11
C GLU A 29 -2.08 -0.17 -6.02
N ARG A 30 -0.76 -0.13 -5.82
CA ARG A 30 0.07 -1.34 -5.68
C ARG A 30 -0.29 -2.15 -4.45
N ILE A 31 -0.53 -1.48 -3.33
CA ILE A 31 -0.92 -2.14 -2.08
C ILE A 31 -2.31 -2.76 -2.21
N ASN A 32 -3.29 -2.02 -2.74
CA ASN A 32 -4.64 -2.54 -2.98
C ASN A 32 -4.62 -3.73 -3.95
N GLY A 33 -3.82 -3.66 -5.01
CA GLY A 33 -3.63 -4.78 -5.94
C GLY A 33 -3.05 -6.03 -5.27
N ARG A 34 -2.09 -5.88 -4.35
CA ARG A 34 -1.54 -7.02 -3.59
C ARG A 34 -2.58 -7.65 -2.67
N PHE A 35 -3.35 -6.84 -1.96
CA PHE A 35 -4.45 -7.34 -1.12
C PHE A 35 -5.50 -8.07 -1.96
N ALA A 36 -5.81 -7.58 -3.17
CA ALA A 36 -6.72 -8.25 -4.09
C ALA A 36 -6.19 -9.62 -4.55
N MET A 37 -4.89 -9.74 -4.88
CA MET A 37 -4.29 -11.03 -5.23
C MET A 37 -4.35 -12.03 -4.09
N VAL A 38 -4.02 -11.60 -2.86
CA VAL A 38 -4.10 -12.45 -1.67
C VAL A 38 -5.55 -12.86 -1.37
N GLY A 39 -6.49 -11.92 -1.46
CA GLY A 39 -7.91 -12.20 -1.27
C GLY A 39 -8.45 -13.21 -2.29
N PHE A 40 -8.06 -13.08 -3.56
CA PHE A 40 -8.45 -14.02 -4.60
C PHE A 40 -7.91 -15.43 -4.35
N VAL A 41 -6.62 -15.56 -4.01
CA VAL A 41 -6.02 -16.87 -3.69
C VAL A 41 -6.67 -17.46 -2.43
N ALA A 42 -6.95 -16.66 -1.41
CA ALA A 42 -7.63 -17.10 -0.20
C ALA A 42 -9.05 -17.61 -0.51
N LEU A 43 -9.78 -16.96 -1.41
CA LEU A 43 -11.10 -17.43 -1.87
C LEU A 43 -11.01 -18.78 -2.57
N LEU A 44 -10.04 -18.97 -3.47
CA LEU A 44 -9.83 -20.27 -4.14
C LEU A 44 -9.47 -21.38 -3.15
N LEU A 45 -8.63 -21.08 -2.16
CA LEU A 45 -8.27 -22.04 -1.11
C LEU A 45 -9.47 -22.39 -0.22
N LEU A 46 -10.28 -21.39 0.15
CA LEU A 46 -11.49 -21.60 0.93
C LEU A 46 -12.49 -22.46 0.17
N GLU A 47 -12.68 -22.20 -1.13
CA GLU A 47 -13.52 -23.03 -2.00
C GLU A 47 -13.02 -24.48 -2.05
N LEU A 48 -11.70 -24.70 -2.16
CA LEU A 48 -11.12 -26.05 -2.18
C LEU A 48 -11.30 -26.79 -0.85
N VAL A 49 -11.15 -26.09 0.29
CA VAL A 49 -11.25 -26.70 1.62
C VAL A 49 -12.69 -26.94 2.05
N THR A 50 -13.57 -25.96 1.81
CA THR A 50 -14.98 -26.04 2.21
C THR A 50 -15.84 -26.76 1.17
N GLY A 51 -15.38 -26.87 -0.08
CA GLY A 51 -16.15 -27.46 -1.18
C GLY A 51 -17.40 -26.65 -1.55
N GLN A 52 -17.49 -25.42 -1.05
CA GLN A 52 -18.67 -24.59 -1.12
C GLN A 52 -18.29 -23.23 -1.73
N THR A 53 -18.78 -22.97 -2.93
CA THR A 53 -18.49 -21.74 -3.68
C THR A 53 -19.17 -20.55 -3.03
N PHE A 54 -18.57 -19.36 -3.17
CA PHE A 54 -19.19 -18.09 -2.72
C PHE A 54 -20.63 -17.92 -3.28
N PHE A 55 -20.91 -18.50 -4.45
CA PHE A 55 -22.24 -18.54 -5.07
C PHE A 55 -23.31 -19.28 -4.26
N SER A 56 -22.94 -20.31 -3.49
CA SER A 56 -23.91 -21.01 -2.65
C SER A 56 -24.40 -20.12 -1.49
N TRP A 57 -23.56 -19.18 -1.04
CA TRP A 57 -23.91 -18.21 -0.01
C TRP A 57 -24.75 -17.06 -0.57
N LEU A 58 -24.57 -16.73 -1.85
CA LEU A 58 -25.37 -15.72 -2.57
C LEU A 58 -26.79 -16.20 -2.91
N GLY A 59 -27.16 -17.43 -2.52
CA GLY A 59 -28.50 -17.98 -2.73
C GLY A 59 -28.75 -18.51 -4.15
N TRP A 60 -27.73 -18.57 -4.99
CA TRP A 60 -27.77 -19.36 -6.22
C TRP A 60 -27.51 -20.83 -5.87
N ARG A 61 -28.58 -21.52 -5.45
CA ARG A 61 -28.63 -22.97 -5.33
C ARG A 61 -29.78 -23.51 -6.16
#